data_AF-A0A3N5X332-F1
#
_entry.id   AF-A0A3N5X332-F1
#
_cell.length_a   1.000
_cell.length_b   1.000
_cell.length_c   1.000
_cell.angle_alpha   90.00
_cell.angle_beta   90.00
_cell.angle_gamma   90.00
#
_symmetry.space_group_name_H-M   'P 1'
#
loop_
_entity.id
_entity.type
_entity.pdbx_description
1 polymer ?
#
loop_
_entity_poly.entity_id
_entity_poly.type
_entity_poly.pdbx_seq_one_letter_code
_entity_poly.pdbx_strand_id
1 'polypeptide(L)' 'MSISTKPLTELVQNLPPDIQAEVTDFVEFLLMKRKRKTGRKLRQNWAGALRDYRHQYTSLALQHKALEWRGD' A
#
# COMPACT_ATOMS: atom_id res chain seq x y z
N MET A 1 25.83 17.36 -10.84
CA MET A 1 24.98 17.82 -9.73
C MET A 1 25.73 17.62 -8.43
N SER A 2 26.20 18.71 -7.83
CA SER A 2 26.91 18.72 -6.56
C SER A 2 25.91 18.50 -5.42
N ILE A 3 25.94 17.32 -4.82
CA ILE A 3 25.24 17.03 -3.56
C ILE A 3 25.99 17.80 -2.47
N SER A 4 25.43 18.95 -2.08
CA SER A 4 25.94 19.78 -0.98
C SER A 4 25.94 18.96 0.32
N THR A 5 27.12 18.78 0.92
CA THR A 5 27.36 18.00 2.15
C THR A 5 27.10 18.80 3.42
N LYS A 6 26.12 19.71 3.40
CA LYS A 6 25.73 20.48 4.60
C LYS A 6 24.66 19.69 5.38
N PRO A 7 24.71 19.67 6.71
CA PRO A 7 23.67 19.02 7.50
C PRO A 7 22.31 19.69 7.23
N LEU A 8 21.25 18.87 7.14
CA LEU A 8 19.89 19.32 6.83
C LEU A 8 19.44 20.48 7.72
N THR A 9 19.83 20.45 9.00
CA THR A 9 19.52 21.49 9.99
C THR A 9 20.08 22.86 9.61
N GLU A 10 21.30 22.93 9.08
CA GLU A 10 21.88 24.20 8.62
C GLU A 10 21.16 24.72 7.38
N LEU A 11 20.78 23.84 6.45
CA LEU A 11 20.03 24.24 5.26
C LEU A 11 18.66 24.82 5.65
N VAL A 12 17.97 24.20 6.61
CA VAL A 12 16.65 24.67 7.08
C VAL A 12 16.75 26.00 7.84
N GLN A 13 17.79 26.20 8.65
CA GLN A 13 18.00 27.45 9.38
C GLN A 13 18.31 28.65 8.46
N ASN A 14 18.89 28.41 7.29
CA ASN A 14 19.18 29.46 6.31
C ASN A 14 17.98 29.79 5.39
N LEU A 15 16.84 29.10 5.54
CA LEU A 15 15.66 29.36 4.71
C LEU A 15 14.86 30.55 5.23
N PRO A 16 14.28 31.34 4.32
CA PRO A 16 13.21 32.29 4.63
C PRO A 16 12.03 31.63 5.39
N PRO A 17 11.33 32.34 6.29
CA PRO A 17 10.29 31.76 7.16
C PRO A 17 9.10 31.13 6.40
N ASP A 18 8.76 31.68 5.25
CA ASP A 18 7.73 31.18 4.34
C ASP A 18 8.08 29.78 3.80
N ILE A 19 9.35 29.56 3.46
CA ILE A 19 9.83 28.28 2.94
C ILE A 19 10.06 27.26 4.06
N GLN A 20 10.35 27.70 5.29
CA GLN A 20 10.47 26.80 6.44
C GLN A 20 9.15 26.05 6.74
N ALA A 21 8.01 26.71 6.53
CA ALA A 21 6.70 26.08 6.65
C ALA A 21 6.52 24.94 5.64
N GLU A 22 6.82 25.21 4.36
CA GLU A 22 6.73 24.21 3.28
C GLU A 22 7.65 23.00 3.52
N VAL A 23 8.87 23.25 4.02
CA VAL A 23 9.80 22.18 4.39
C VAL A 23 9.28 21.35 5.56
N THR A 24 8.65 21.98 6.55
CA THR A 24 8.03 21.28 7.68
C THR A 24 6.94 20.34 7.19
N ASP A 25 6.01 20.85 6.38
CA ASP A 25 4.92 20.07 5.79
C ASP A 25 5.47 18.89 4.96
N PHE A 26 6.53 19.12 4.19
CA PHE A 26 7.15 18.07 3.40
C PHE A 26 7.81 16.98 4.26
N VAL A 27 8.49 17.37 5.34
CA VAL A 27 9.08 16.41 6.29
C VAL A 27 7.99 15.58 6.97
N GLU A 28 6.90 16.21 7.42
CA GLU A 28 5.75 15.51 8.00
C GLU A 28 5.11 14.53 7.00
N PHE A 29 4.93 14.97 5.76
CA PHE A 29 4.45 14.12 4.67
C PHE A 29 5.35 12.91 4.45
N LEU A 30 6.68 13.08 4.42
CA LEU A 30 7.63 11.98 4.24
C LEU A 30 7.58 10.99 5.41
N LEU A 31 7.47 11.49 6.65
CA LEU A 31 7.30 10.64 7.84
C LEU A 31 6.00 9.82 7.77
N MET A 32 4.89 10.45 7.37
CA MET A 32 3.61 9.76 7.19
C MET A 32 3.67 8.74 6.04
N LYS A 33 4.28 9.10 4.90
CA LYS A 33 4.44 8.23 3.73
C LYS A 33 5.28 6.99 4.06
N ARG A 34 6.34 7.13 4.87
CA ARG A 34 7.15 6.00 5.35
C ARG A 34 6.32 5.05 6.20
N LYS A 35 5.46 5.56 7.07
CA LYS A 35 4.53 4.75 7.89
C LYS A 35 3.49 4.00 7.05
N ARG A 36 3.01 4.59 5.94
CA ARG A 36 1.99 3.98 5.07
C ARG A 36 2.51 2.86 4.16
N LYS A 37 3.84 2.72 3.96
CA LYS A 37 4.42 1.76 3.00
C LYS A 37 4.43 0.29 3.43
N THR A 38 3.85 -0.07 4.57
CA THR A 38 3.82 -1.48 5.04
C THR A 38 2.46 -2.15 4.89
N GLY A 39 1.62 -1.68 3.95
CA GLY A 39 0.44 -2.44 3.54
C GLY A 39 0.88 -3.84 3.11
N ARG A 40 0.44 -4.88 3.85
CA ARG A 40 0.78 -6.27 3.54
C ARG A 40 0.45 -6.54 2.06
N LYS A 41 1.41 -7.09 1.31
CA LYS A 41 1.13 -7.57 -0.04
C LYS A 41 -0.07 -8.51 0.02
N LEU A 42 -1.06 -8.30 -0.86
CA LEU A 42 -2.21 -9.19 -0.97
C LEU A 42 -1.67 -10.61 -1.24
N ARG A 43 -1.95 -11.54 -0.32
CA ARG A 43 -1.36 -12.89 -0.37
C ARG A 43 -1.83 -13.70 -1.58
N GLN A 44 -3.02 -13.40 -2.12
CA GLN A 44 -3.64 -14.10 -3.26
C GLN A 44 -3.63 -15.63 -3.13
N ASN A 45 -3.60 -16.15 -1.90
CA ASN A 45 -3.59 -17.59 -1.60
C ASN A 45 -4.89 -18.30 -2.01
N TRP A 46 -5.96 -17.54 -2.24
CA TRP A 46 -7.21 -18.03 -2.81
C TRP A 46 -7.14 -18.19 -4.34
N ALA A 47 -6.22 -17.51 -5.03
CA ALA A 47 -6.12 -17.58 -6.48
C ALA A 47 -5.67 -18.99 -6.89
N GLY A 48 -6.53 -19.69 -7.64
CA GLY A 48 -6.26 -21.06 -8.06
C GLY A 48 -6.58 -22.14 -7.03
N ALA A 49 -7.15 -21.80 -5.87
CA ALA A 49 -7.49 -22.78 -4.82
C ALA A 49 -8.48 -23.88 -5.27
N LEU A 50 -9.23 -23.65 -6.36
CA LEU A 50 -10.19 -24.60 -6.92
C LEU A 50 -9.63 -25.44 -8.08
N ARG A 51 -8.34 -25.32 -8.40
CA ARG A 51 -7.73 -25.99 -9.56
C ARG A 51 -7.90 -27.51 -9.52
N ASP A 52 -7.73 -28.11 -8.35
CA ASP A 52 -7.80 -29.57 -8.17
C ASP A 52 -9.24 -30.10 -8.34
N TYR A 53 -10.22 -29.22 -8.19
CA TYR A 53 -11.64 -29.55 -8.30
C TYR A 53 -12.22 -29.34 -9.71
N ARG A 54 -11.41 -28.92 -10.69
CA ARG A 54 -11.86 -28.63 -12.07
C ARG A 54 -12.58 -29.78 -12.77
N HIS A 55 -12.30 -31.02 -12.36
CA HIS A 55 -12.93 -32.23 -12.92
C HIS A 55 -14.13 -32.69 -12.09
N GLN A 56 -14.30 -32.16 -10.88
CA GLN A 56 -15.36 -32.53 -9.95
C GLN A 56 -16.53 -31.56 -10.00
N TYR A 57 -16.26 -30.28 -10.30
CA TYR A 57 -17.28 -29.24 -10.36
C TYR A 57 -17.15 -28.38 -11.61
N THR A 58 -18.30 -28.07 -12.21
CA THR A 58 -18.43 -27.02 -13.21
C THR A 58 -18.63 -25.68 -12.52
N SER A 59 -18.38 -24.58 -13.24
CA SER A 59 -18.64 -23.23 -12.74
C SER A 59 -20.09 -23.05 -12.27
N LEU A 60 -21.04 -23.68 -12.97
CA LEU A 60 -22.46 -23.64 -12.62
C LEU A 60 -22.76 -24.41 -11.31
N ALA A 61 -22.16 -25.58 -11.12
CA ALA A 61 -22.32 -26.34 -9.88
C ALA A 61 -21.77 -25.59 -8.66
N LEU A 62 -20.65 -24.87 -8.82
CA LEU A 62 -20.09 -24.01 -7.78
C LEU A 62 -20.99 -22.81 -7.48
N GLN A 63 -21.63 -22.23 -8.49
CA GLN A 63 -22.58 -21.14 -8.31
C GLN A 63 -23.81 -21.59 -7.50
N HIS A 64 -24.39 -22.74 -7.82
CA HIS A 64 -25.53 -23.28 -7.04
C HIS A 64 -25.14 -23.54 -5.58
N LYS A 65 -24.00 -24.19 -5.33
CA LYS A 65 -23.48 -24.38 -3.96
C LYS A 65 -23.25 -23.05 -3.23
N ALA A 66 -22.78 -22.02 -3.94
CA ALA A 66 -22.56 -20.71 -3.34
C ALA A 66 -23.87 -20.01 -2.92
N LEU A 67 -24.96 -20.23 -3.66
CA LEU A 67 -26.30 -19.76 -3.29
C LEU A 67 -26.82 -20.52 -2.06
N GLU A 68 -26.71 -21.85 -2.06
CA GLU A 68 -27.07 -22.70 -0.91
C GLU A 68 -26.33 -22.28 0.38
N TRP A 69 -25.03 -21.99 0.29
CA TRP A 69 -24.22 -21.55 1.42
C TRP A 69 -24.54 -20.14 1.92
N ARG A 70 -25.10 -19.28 1.07
CA ARG A 70 -25.54 -17.94 1.45
C ARG A 70 -26.89 -17.95 2.17
N GLY A 71 -27.59 -19.09 2.16
CA GLY A 71 -28.82 -19.29 2.92
C GLY A 71 -30.05 -18.62 2.32
N ASP A 72 -30.06 -18.39 1.01
CA ASP A 72 -31.28 -18.03 0.27
C ASP A 72 -32.24 -19.24 0.17
#